data_AF-A0A5E4JDG9-F1
#
_entry.id   AF-A0A5E4JDG9-F1
#
_cell.length_a   1.000
_cell.length_b   1.000
_cell.length_c   1.000
_cell.angle_alpha   90.00
_cell.angle_beta   90.00
_cell.angle_gamma   90.00
#
_symmetry.space_group_name_H-M   'P 1'
#
loop_
_entity.id
_entity.type
_entity.pdbx_description
1 polymer ?
#
loop_
_entity_poly.entity_id
_entity_poly.type
_entity_poly.pdbx_seq_one_letter_code
_entity_poly.pdbx_strand_id
1 'polypeptide(L)'
;MKASKSLGGDIMKNKIWVIALLFVALLAIPMVAFAENADTNTISDDTINEMRIMGDPLGAHVRLLQLEKSLTRNVLSGQAVLDVIAKNHPDTNTVSAGATLDSLEMLTGELKTIIENADTNTSVQKFVEIKKEGITLTQQFREQTRDILTATDKQEIRDKVAEIDKNELKTISDQTEHVKNQFNADKVEALLKLMNVSNPELIQRITDGNATKQEVEDAVTAAYNALTPEQKTTVDSLIKENSIKRTISEKEAIKKGGEGLGNRMLQRAQNQIQKLSDWYQQRAIDANANGHPQREQRMQELSDKLGQISDRLDNNLRNHRGGR
;
A
#
# COMPACT_ATOMS: atom_id res chain seq x y z
N MET A 1 -14.44 -34.88 53.96
CA MET A 1 -14.66 -33.65 53.15
C MET A 1 -13.40 -33.37 52.34
N LYS A 2 -13.40 -33.68 51.04
CA LYS A 2 -12.34 -33.30 50.10
C LYS A 2 -12.94 -32.33 49.10
N ALA A 3 -12.40 -31.11 49.06
CA ALA A 3 -12.78 -30.09 48.10
C ALA A 3 -12.23 -30.43 46.71
N SER A 4 -13.12 -30.54 45.72
CA SER A 4 -12.74 -30.58 44.30
C SER A 4 -12.47 -29.14 43.84
N LYS A 5 -11.20 -28.81 43.61
CA LYS A 5 -10.83 -27.56 42.94
C LYS A 5 -11.15 -27.69 41.45
N SER A 6 -12.08 -26.85 40.99
CA SER A 6 -12.37 -26.59 39.59
C SER A 6 -11.11 -26.08 38.87
N LEU A 7 -10.52 -26.93 38.04
CA LEU A 7 -9.33 -26.64 37.21
C LEU A 7 -9.70 -26.37 35.74
N GLY A 8 -10.98 -26.28 35.40
CA GLY A 8 -11.46 -26.15 34.01
C GLY A 8 -11.63 -24.73 33.48
N GLY A 9 -11.61 -23.71 34.34
CA GLY A 9 -11.94 -22.33 33.95
C GLY A 9 -10.82 -21.58 33.21
N ASP A 10 -9.56 -21.81 33.58
CA ASP A 10 -8.45 -20.99 33.08
C ASP A 10 -7.94 -21.42 31.70
N ILE A 11 -8.14 -22.69 31.32
CA ILE A 11 -7.75 -23.19 29.99
C ILE A 11 -8.70 -22.67 28.90
N MET A 12 -9.99 -22.49 29.19
CA MET A 12 -10.96 -21.93 28.23
C MET A 12 -10.79 -20.43 28.01
N LYS A 13 -10.45 -19.66 29.06
CA LYS A 13 -10.18 -18.22 28.93
C LYS A 13 -8.96 -17.93 28.03
N ASN A 14 -7.92 -18.74 28.12
CA ASN A 14 -6.73 -18.59 27.27
C ASN A 14 -7.02 -18.92 25.79
N LYS A 15 -7.95 -19.84 25.48
CA LYS A 15 -8.32 -20.15 24.08
C LYS A 15 -9.20 -19.07 23.45
N ILE A 16 -10.14 -18.50 24.21
CA ILE A 16 -10.98 -17.39 23.76
C ILE A 16 -10.12 -16.14 23.49
N TRP A 17 -9.14 -15.87 24.35
CA TRP A 17 -8.17 -14.80 24.12
C TRP A 17 -7.34 -15.00 22.85
N VAL A 18 -6.90 -16.23 22.53
CA VAL A 18 -6.12 -16.52 21.31
C VAL A 18 -6.95 -16.31 20.03
N ILE A 19 -8.23 -16.67 20.04
CA ILE A 19 -9.15 -16.45 18.90
C ILE A 19 -9.43 -14.95 18.72
N ALA A 20 -9.67 -14.22 19.82
CA ALA A 20 -9.82 -12.77 19.78
C ALA A 20 -8.53 -12.05 19.35
N LEU A 21 -7.34 -12.48 19.80
CA LEU A 21 -6.04 -11.91 19.42
C LEU A 21 -5.71 -12.12 17.94
N LEU A 22 -6.05 -13.29 17.38
CA LEU A 22 -5.95 -13.56 15.95
C LEU A 22 -6.91 -12.68 15.13
N PHE A 23 -8.05 -12.28 15.70
CA PHE A 23 -9.03 -11.37 15.10
C PHE A 23 -8.59 -9.88 15.20
N VAL A 24 -8.00 -9.47 16.33
CA VAL A 24 -7.43 -8.13 16.51
C VAL A 24 -6.22 -7.90 15.60
N ALA A 25 -5.39 -8.93 15.38
CA ALA A 25 -4.29 -8.88 14.41
C ALA A 25 -4.76 -8.79 12.94
N LEU A 26 -5.99 -9.23 12.63
CA LEU A 26 -6.60 -9.10 11.30
C LEU A 26 -7.18 -7.70 11.03
N LEU A 27 -7.59 -6.98 12.08
CA LEU A 27 -8.26 -5.67 11.99
C LEU A 27 -7.35 -4.49 12.34
N ALA A 28 -6.19 -4.74 12.95
CA ALA A 28 -5.17 -3.73 13.19
C ALA A 28 -4.39 -3.47 11.89
N ILE A 29 -4.91 -2.58 11.04
CA ILE A 29 -4.13 -1.97 9.98
C ILE A 29 -3.28 -0.88 10.66
N PRO A 30 -1.95 -1.06 10.82
CA PRO A 30 -1.11 0.01 11.34
C PRO A 30 -1.21 1.21 10.40
N MET A 31 -1.53 2.39 10.94
CA MET A 31 -1.22 3.66 10.28
C MET A 31 0.30 3.69 10.13
N VAL A 32 0.79 3.52 8.91
CA VAL A 32 2.23 3.48 8.65
C VAL A 32 2.80 4.88 8.87
N ALA A 33 3.48 5.05 10.00
CA ALA A 33 4.44 6.13 10.21
C ALA A 33 5.73 5.71 9.49
N PHE A 34 6.00 6.32 8.33
CA PHE A 34 7.16 6.01 7.51
C PHE A 34 8.45 6.57 8.16
N ALA A 35 9.18 5.72 8.88
CA ALA A 35 10.60 5.94 9.16
C ALA A 35 11.29 4.64 9.62
N GLU A 36 11.89 3.87 8.69
CA GLU A 36 13.07 3.07 9.03
C GLU A 36 13.92 2.78 7.78
N ASN A 37 15.24 2.88 7.95
CA ASN A 37 16.27 2.78 6.91
C ASN A 37 16.28 1.39 6.26
N ALA A 38 16.08 1.33 4.95
CA ALA A 38 15.99 0.07 4.20
C ALA A 38 17.34 -0.32 3.59
N ASP A 39 17.84 -1.48 4.03
CA ASP A 39 18.69 -2.34 3.22
C ASP A 39 17.90 -2.71 1.94
N THR A 40 18.34 -2.26 0.76
CA THR A 40 17.47 -2.11 -0.43
C THR A 40 16.92 -3.44 -0.98
N ASN A 41 17.51 -4.57 -0.59
CA ASN A 41 17.12 -5.90 -1.08
C ASN A 41 16.18 -6.68 -0.16
N THR A 42 15.87 -6.23 1.05
CA THR A 42 14.97 -6.94 1.98
C THR A 42 13.55 -6.35 1.94
N ILE A 43 12.53 -7.20 2.11
CA ILE A 43 11.14 -6.76 2.26
C ILE A 43 10.96 -6.44 3.74
N SER A 44 10.44 -5.26 4.08
CA SER A 44 10.22 -4.88 5.48
C SER A 44 9.11 -5.72 6.13
N ASP A 45 9.17 -5.90 7.45
CA ASP A 45 8.16 -6.64 8.22
C ASP A 45 6.75 -6.05 8.05
N ASP A 46 6.63 -4.72 7.95
CA ASP A 46 5.37 -4.05 7.65
C ASP A 46 4.82 -4.46 6.28
N THR A 47 5.68 -4.53 5.27
CA THR A 47 5.28 -4.96 3.93
C THR A 47 4.90 -6.44 3.93
N ILE A 48 5.60 -7.28 4.69
CA ILE A 48 5.21 -8.69 4.89
C ILE A 48 3.81 -8.78 5.51
N ASN A 49 3.52 -7.98 6.54
CA ASN A 49 2.20 -7.95 7.19
C ASN A 49 1.10 -7.48 6.23
N GLU A 50 1.38 -6.49 5.37
CA GLU A 50 0.44 -6.05 4.33
C GLU A 50 0.17 -7.14 3.30
N MET A 51 1.22 -7.85 2.85
CA MET A 51 1.11 -8.94 1.88
C MET A 51 0.25 -10.09 2.39
N ARG A 52 0.19 -10.33 3.71
CA ARG A 52 -0.64 -11.40 4.28
C ARG A 52 -2.12 -11.28 3.93
N ILE A 53 -2.66 -10.07 3.90
CA ILE A 53 -4.08 -9.90 3.59
C ILE A 53 -4.35 -9.92 2.07
N MET A 54 -3.31 -9.80 1.24
CA MET A 54 -3.43 -9.79 -0.22
C MET A 54 -3.61 -11.18 -0.85
N GLY A 55 -3.53 -12.25 -0.05
CA GLY A 55 -3.95 -13.59 -0.50
C GLY A 55 -5.46 -13.69 -0.79
N ASP A 56 -6.23 -12.68 -0.36
CA ASP A 56 -7.65 -12.52 -0.64
C ASP A 56 -7.87 -11.41 -1.69
N PRO A 57 -8.77 -11.57 -2.68
CA PRO A 57 -9.01 -10.54 -3.70
C PRO A 57 -9.44 -9.18 -3.14
N LEU A 58 -10.36 -9.16 -2.18
CA LEU A 58 -10.79 -7.91 -1.54
C LEU A 58 -9.68 -7.35 -0.66
N GLY A 59 -8.97 -8.22 0.08
CA GLY A 59 -7.81 -7.81 0.87
C GLY A 59 -6.68 -7.20 0.03
N ALA A 60 -6.43 -7.74 -1.17
CA ALA A 60 -5.49 -7.18 -2.14
C ALA A 60 -5.96 -5.82 -2.63
N HIS A 61 -7.25 -5.69 -2.98
CA HIS A 61 -7.83 -4.43 -3.43
C HIS A 61 -7.74 -3.34 -2.35
N VAL A 62 -8.00 -3.66 -1.08
CA VAL A 62 -7.81 -2.74 0.06
C VAL A 62 -6.36 -2.25 0.11
N ARG A 63 -5.36 -3.13 0.00
CA ARG A 63 -3.95 -2.73 0.04
C ARG A 63 -3.54 -1.87 -1.13
N LEU A 64 -4.03 -2.18 -2.33
CA LEU A 64 -3.74 -1.37 -3.52
C LEU A 64 -4.36 0.04 -3.39
N LEU A 65 -5.62 0.17 -2.94
CA LEU A 65 -6.25 1.47 -2.70
C LEU A 65 -5.54 2.28 -1.61
N GLN A 66 -5.07 1.63 -0.55
CA GLN A 66 -4.27 2.29 0.50
C GLN A 66 -2.95 2.84 -0.06
N LEU A 67 -2.28 2.07 -0.92
CA LEU A 67 -1.06 2.51 -1.58
C LEU A 67 -1.36 3.65 -2.56
N GLU A 68 -2.47 3.59 -3.29
CA GLU A 68 -2.93 4.66 -4.19
C GLU A 68 -3.18 5.95 -3.42
N LYS A 69 -3.89 5.86 -2.29
CA LYS A 69 -4.12 7.00 -1.39
C LYS A 69 -2.79 7.61 -0.92
N SER A 70 -1.83 6.77 -0.52
CA SER A 70 -0.52 7.22 -0.03
C SER A 70 0.30 7.89 -1.14
N LEU A 71 0.35 7.31 -2.35
CA LEU A 71 1.09 7.88 -3.46
C LEU A 71 0.45 9.18 -3.96
N THR A 72 -0.88 9.19 -4.12
CA THR A 72 -1.64 10.40 -4.50
C THR A 72 -1.40 11.51 -3.49
N ARG A 73 -1.45 11.22 -2.19
CA ARG A 73 -1.10 12.19 -1.14
C ARG A 73 0.31 12.73 -1.31
N ASN A 74 1.30 11.87 -1.58
CA ASN A 74 2.68 12.29 -1.76
C ASN A 74 2.86 13.18 -2.99
N VAL A 75 2.17 12.87 -4.11
CA VAL A 75 2.17 13.71 -5.32
C VAL A 75 1.59 15.09 -5.01
N LEU A 76 0.39 15.15 -4.43
CA LEU A 76 -0.27 16.42 -4.11
C LEU A 76 0.51 17.25 -3.07
N SER A 77 1.06 16.58 -2.06
CA SER A 77 1.92 17.25 -1.07
C SER A 77 3.21 17.77 -1.70
N GLY A 78 3.80 17.01 -2.62
CA GLY A 78 4.98 17.42 -3.39
C GLY A 78 4.68 18.62 -4.29
N GLN A 79 3.51 18.65 -4.93
CA GLN A 79 3.07 19.81 -5.71
C GLN A 79 2.94 21.05 -4.82
N ALA A 80 2.30 20.92 -3.65
CA ALA A 80 2.19 22.01 -2.68
C ALA A 80 3.57 22.52 -2.22
N VAL A 81 4.56 21.63 -2.06
CA VAL A 81 5.96 22.01 -1.78
C VAL A 81 6.55 22.83 -2.92
N LEU A 82 6.43 22.37 -4.17
CA LEU A 82 6.96 23.08 -5.34
C LEU A 82 6.29 24.45 -5.53
N ASP A 83 4.99 24.55 -5.28
CA ASP A 83 4.25 25.81 -5.35
C ASP A 83 4.74 26.82 -4.30
N VAL A 84 5.02 26.36 -3.08
CA VAL A 84 5.57 27.22 -2.01
C VAL A 84 7.00 27.65 -2.34
N ILE A 85 7.84 26.75 -2.87
CA ILE A 85 9.19 27.11 -3.32
C ILE A 85 9.12 28.14 -4.46
N ALA A 86 8.28 27.93 -5.47
CA ALA A 86 8.14 28.85 -6.59
C ALA A 86 7.66 30.24 -6.15
N LYS A 87 6.79 30.29 -5.13
CA LYS A 87 6.26 31.53 -4.55
C LYS A 87 7.28 32.27 -3.68
N ASN A 88 7.95 31.56 -2.77
CA ASN A 88 8.78 32.17 -1.72
C ASN A 88 10.27 32.22 -2.07
N HIS A 89 10.73 31.36 -2.98
CA HIS A 89 12.13 31.22 -3.40
C HIS A 89 12.26 31.10 -4.94
N PRO A 90 11.77 32.08 -5.72
CA PRO A 90 11.57 31.98 -7.18
C PRO A 90 12.83 31.70 -7.99
N ASP A 91 14.00 32.07 -7.47
CA ASP A 91 15.30 31.86 -8.14
C ASP A 91 15.85 30.43 -7.92
N THR A 92 15.16 29.60 -7.15
CA THR A 92 15.62 28.24 -6.84
C THR A 92 15.34 27.28 -7.99
N ASN A 93 16.38 26.54 -8.41
CA ASN A 93 16.21 25.50 -9.42
C ASN A 93 15.52 24.26 -8.83
N THR A 94 14.25 24.06 -9.18
CA THR A 94 13.44 22.91 -8.75
C THR A 94 13.31 21.81 -9.81
N VAL A 95 14.08 21.86 -10.91
CA VAL A 95 13.94 20.92 -12.04
C VAL A 95 14.03 19.46 -11.61
N SER A 96 15.03 19.11 -10.81
CA SER A 96 15.22 17.72 -10.37
C SER A 96 14.09 17.26 -9.44
N ALA A 97 13.61 18.14 -8.55
CA ALA A 97 12.47 17.85 -7.69
C ALA A 97 11.16 17.68 -8.49
N GLY A 98 10.96 18.51 -9.52
CA GLY A 98 9.85 18.38 -10.47
C GLY A 98 9.86 17.03 -11.19
N ALA A 99 11.02 16.60 -11.73
CA ALA A 99 11.14 15.31 -12.42
C ALA A 99 10.90 14.11 -11.48
N THR A 100 11.35 14.18 -10.22
CA THR A 100 11.05 13.15 -9.22
C THR A 100 9.55 13.11 -8.91
N LEU A 101 8.86 14.26 -8.89
CA LEU A 101 7.41 14.32 -8.69
C LEU A 101 6.64 13.76 -9.89
N ASP A 102 7.05 14.09 -11.12
CA ASP A 102 6.49 13.53 -12.37
C ASP A 102 6.60 11.98 -12.34
N SER A 103 7.72 11.45 -11.83
CA SER A 103 7.92 10.00 -11.69
C SER A 103 6.95 9.37 -10.66
N LEU A 104 6.68 10.05 -9.54
CA LEU A 104 5.66 9.61 -8.56
C LEU A 104 4.25 9.61 -9.15
N GLU A 105 3.92 10.61 -9.97
CA GLU A 105 2.62 10.69 -10.64
C GLU A 105 2.44 9.55 -11.64
N MET A 106 3.46 9.25 -12.45
CA MET A 106 3.46 8.09 -13.35
C MET A 106 3.30 6.77 -12.60
N LEU A 107 3.99 6.63 -11.46
CA LEU A 107 3.88 5.45 -10.60
C LEU A 107 2.46 5.28 -10.03
N THR A 108 1.80 6.39 -9.68
CA THR A 108 0.40 6.40 -9.25
C THR A 108 -0.53 5.98 -10.39
N GLY A 109 -0.27 6.43 -11.63
CA GLY A 109 -1.01 6.00 -12.82
C GLY A 109 -0.89 4.49 -13.09
N GLU A 110 0.32 3.93 -12.97
CA GLU A 110 0.54 2.49 -13.10
C GLU A 110 -0.25 1.69 -12.05
N LEU A 111 -0.28 2.17 -10.80
CA LEU A 111 -1.04 1.55 -9.73
C LEU A 111 -2.54 1.52 -10.01
N LYS A 112 -3.10 2.61 -10.55
CA LYS A 112 -4.51 2.66 -10.96
C LYS A 112 -4.83 1.62 -12.03
N THR A 113 -3.97 1.48 -13.05
CA THR A 113 -4.13 0.41 -14.05
C THR A 113 -4.10 -0.98 -13.43
N ILE A 114 -3.30 -1.20 -12.37
CA ILE A 114 -3.25 -2.49 -11.67
C ILE A 114 -4.54 -2.75 -10.89
N ILE A 115 -5.08 -1.72 -10.23
CA ILE A 115 -6.34 -1.81 -9.49
C ILE A 115 -7.50 -2.18 -10.42
N GLU A 116 -7.56 -1.58 -11.61
CA GLU A 116 -8.61 -1.84 -12.61
C GLU A 116 -8.54 -3.26 -13.19
N ASN A 117 -7.33 -3.85 -13.28
CA ASN A 117 -7.07 -5.15 -13.90
C ASN A 117 -6.71 -6.24 -12.89
N ALA A 118 -7.15 -6.10 -11.64
CA ALA A 118 -6.62 -6.86 -10.51
C ALA A 118 -6.75 -8.40 -10.66
N ASP A 119 -5.62 -9.06 -10.92
CA ASP A 119 -5.39 -10.48 -10.62
C ASP A 119 -4.54 -10.59 -9.34
N THR A 120 -4.97 -11.40 -8.38
CA THR A 120 -4.41 -11.43 -7.01
C THR A 120 -2.94 -11.80 -6.96
N ASN A 121 -2.49 -12.72 -7.81
CA ASN A 121 -1.10 -13.19 -7.80
C ASN A 121 -0.12 -12.14 -8.35
N THR A 122 -0.50 -11.46 -9.44
CA THR A 122 0.33 -10.39 -10.01
C THR A 122 0.27 -9.10 -9.18
N SER A 123 -0.81 -8.89 -8.43
CA SER A 123 -1.00 -7.71 -7.57
C SER A 123 0.00 -7.63 -6.43
N VAL A 124 0.38 -8.76 -5.80
CA VAL A 124 1.32 -8.77 -4.67
C VAL A 124 2.73 -8.33 -5.08
N GLN A 125 3.25 -8.87 -6.18
CA GLN A 125 4.57 -8.51 -6.71
C GLN A 125 4.61 -7.01 -7.07
N LYS A 126 3.62 -6.56 -7.83
CA LYS A 126 3.54 -5.16 -8.27
C LYS A 126 3.35 -4.20 -7.09
N PHE A 127 2.58 -4.60 -6.08
CA PHE A 127 2.42 -3.82 -4.85
C PHE A 127 3.75 -3.56 -4.15
N VAL A 128 4.56 -4.60 -3.91
CA VAL A 128 5.87 -4.46 -3.24
C VAL A 128 6.79 -3.54 -4.04
N GLU A 129 6.82 -3.72 -5.35
CA GLU A 129 7.66 -2.94 -6.25
C GLU A 129 7.28 -1.46 -6.25
N ILE A 130 6.01 -1.17 -6.47
CA ILE A 130 5.47 0.19 -6.48
C ILE A 130 5.67 0.85 -5.12
N LYS A 131 5.44 0.11 -4.02
CA LYS A 131 5.66 0.64 -2.67
C LYS A 131 7.12 1.03 -2.44
N LYS A 132 8.07 0.17 -2.78
CA LYS A 132 9.51 0.46 -2.62
C LYS A 132 9.96 1.65 -3.46
N GLU A 133 9.54 1.70 -4.70
CA GLU A 133 9.87 2.80 -5.60
C GLU A 133 9.25 4.12 -5.14
N GLY A 134 7.97 4.09 -4.74
CA GLY A 134 7.28 5.25 -4.17
C GLY A 134 7.99 5.79 -2.92
N ILE A 135 8.45 4.92 -2.02
CA ILE A 135 9.27 5.31 -0.86
C ILE A 135 10.57 6.00 -1.32
N THR A 136 11.26 5.40 -2.29
CA THR A 136 12.54 5.89 -2.80
C THR A 136 12.39 7.28 -3.43
N LEU A 137 11.41 7.45 -4.32
CA LEU A 137 11.12 8.73 -4.97
C LEU A 137 10.66 9.79 -3.95
N THR A 138 9.83 9.42 -2.98
CA THR A 138 9.39 10.35 -1.93
C THR A 138 10.58 10.80 -1.07
N GLN A 139 11.52 9.91 -0.76
CA GLN A 139 12.73 10.26 -0.02
C GLN A 139 13.64 11.18 -0.85
N GLN A 140 13.88 10.85 -2.12
CA GLN A 140 14.66 11.69 -3.02
C GLN A 140 14.06 13.11 -3.14
N PHE A 141 12.75 13.22 -3.30
CA PHE A 141 12.06 14.52 -3.35
C PHE A 141 12.26 15.32 -2.06
N ARG A 142 12.14 14.67 -0.90
CA ARG A 142 12.38 15.30 0.40
C ARG A 142 13.82 15.80 0.52
N GLU A 143 14.80 14.99 0.12
CA GLU A 143 16.22 15.36 0.14
C GLU A 143 16.51 16.56 -0.77
N GLN A 144 15.93 16.59 -1.98
CA GLN A 144 16.07 17.68 -2.94
C GLN A 144 15.45 19.01 -2.46
N THR A 145 14.46 18.96 -1.57
CA THR A 145 13.70 20.15 -1.13
C THR A 145 13.99 20.60 0.29
N ARG A 146 14.59 19.73 1.12
CA ARG A 146 14.75 19.94 2.57
C ARG A 146 15.45 21.24 2.94
N ASP A 147 16.54 21.56 2.25
CA ASP A 147 17.42 22.68 2.59
C ASP A 147 16.92 24.02 2.01
N ILE A 148 15.90 23.98 1.14
CA ILE A 148 15.24 25.16 0.57
C ILE A 148 14.15 25.67 1.53
N LEU A 149 13.46 24.76 2.23
CA LEU A 149 12.25 25.07 2.98
C LEU A 149 12.54 25.59 4.40
N THR A 150 12.06 26.80 4.68
CA THR A 150 12.07 27.42 6.01
C THR A 150 10.99 26.84 6.93
N ALA A 151 11.00 27.22 8.22
CA ALA A 151 9.96 26.82 9.16
C ALA A 151 8.57 27.38 8.77
N THR A 152 8.52 28.60 8.24
CA THR A 152 7.29 29.24 7.76
C THR A 152 6.74 28.50 6.54
N ASP A 153 7.60 28.15 5.58
CA ASP A 153 7.21 27.36 4.40
C ASP A 153 6.59 26.03 4.82
N LYS A 154 7.21 25.34 5.79
CA LYS A 154 6.73 24.06 6.34
C LYS A 154 5.38 24.19 7.05
N GLN A 155 5.03 25.35 7.56
CA GLN A 155 3.69 25.58 8.13
C GLN A 155 2.66 25.78 7.01
N GLU A 156 2.95 26.62 6.01
CA GLU A 156 2.07 26.82 4.85
C GLU A 156 1.79 25.49 4.13
N ILE A 157 2.82 24.65 3.95
CA ILE A 157 2.68 23.31 3.35
C ILE A 157 1.77 22.42 4.21
N ARG A 158 1.93 22.44 5.54
CA ARG A 158 1.09 21.63 6.45
C ARG A 158 -0.39 22.01 6.34
N ASP A 159 -0.69 23.29 6.23
CA ASP A 159 -2.05 23.78 6.11
C ASP A 159 -2.68 23.33 4.76
N LYS A 160 -1.92 23.43 3.66
CA LYS A 160 -2.36 22.90 2.35
C LYS A 160 -2.58 21.39 2.35
N VAL A 161 -1.69 20.62 2.97
CA VAL A 161 -1.82 19.16 3.05
C VAL A 161 -3.03 18.74 3.87
N ALA A 162 -3.39 19.48 4.91
CA ALA A 162 -4.61 19.22 5.67
C ALA A 162 -5.88 19.41 4.82
N GLU A 163 -5.88 20.37 3.89
CA GLU A 163 -6.98 20.58 2.95
C GLU A 163 -7.06 19.46 1.89
N ILE A 164 -5.92 19.04 1.35
CA ILE A 164 -5.80 17.89 0.44
C ILE A 164 -6.41 16.63 1.06
N ASP A 165 -6.08 16.35 2.32
CA ASP A 165 -6.61 15.19 3.04
C ASP A 165 -8.13 15.19 3.17
N LYS A 166 -8.71 16.38 3.38
CA LYS A 166 -10.14 16.55 3.59
C LYS A 166 -10.93 16.45 2.29
N ASN A 167 -10.39 16.97 1.20
CA ASN A 167 -11.13 17.19 -0.04
C ASN A 167 -10.71 16.21 -1.13
N GLU A 168 -9.43 16.18 -1.48
CA GLU A 168 -8.93 15.49 -2.67
C GLU A 168 -8.79 13.99 -2.47
N LEU A 169 -8.46 13.56 -1.25
CA LEU A 169 -8.31 12.14 -0.92
C LEU A 169 -9.60 11.48 -0.44
N LYS A 170 -10.71 12.24 -0.36
CA LYS A 170 -11.98 11.74 0.19
C LYS A 170 -12.52 10.55 -0.59
N THR A 171 -12.55 10.64 -1.92
CA THR A 171 -13.09 9.57 -2.77
C THR A 171 -12.33 8.25 -2.60
N ILE A 172 -11.00 8.28 -2.65
CA ILE A 172 -10.16 7.08 -2.45
C ILE A 172 -10.33 6.56 -1.02
N SER A 173 -10.48 7.46 -0.04
CA SER A 173 -10.73 7.08 1.36
C SER A 173 -12.07 6.36 1.53
N ASP A 174 -13.14 6.89 0.94
CA ASP A 174 -14.49 6.30 0.99
C ASP A 174 -14.51 4.93 0.28
N GLN A 175 -13.86 4.82 -0.88
CA GLN A 175 -13.69 3.55 -1.59
C GLN A 175 -12.91 2.53 -0.75
N THR A 176 -11.80 2.95 -0.14
CA THR A 176 -11.00 2.09 0.75
C THR A 176 -11.84 1.59 1.92
N GLU A 177 -12.65 2.47 2.52
CA GLU A 177 -13.53 2.13 3.64
C GLU A 177 -14.60 1.12 3.22
N HIS A 178 -15.26 1.36 2.08
CA HIS A 178 -16.28 0.46 1.56
C HIS A 178 -15.72 -0.95 1.30
N VAL A 179 -14.60 -1.06 0.59
CA VAL A 179 -13.99 -2.38 0.28
C VAL A 179 -13.47 -3.06 1.55
N LYS A 180 -12.91 -2.30 2.49
CA LYS A 180 -12.51 -2.80 3.82
C LYS A 180 -13.71 -3.39 4.58
N ASN A 181 -14.83 -2.69 4.58
CA ASN A 181 -16.05 -3.13 5.25
C ASN A 181 -16.60 -4.41 4.61
N GLN A 182 -16.60 -4.49 3.28
CA GLN A 182 -17.00 -5.69 2.56
C GLN A 182 -16.07 -6.88 2.83
N PHE A 183 -14.75 -6.66 2.81
CA PHE A 183 -13.78 -7.68 3.19
C PHE A 183 -14.03 -8.21 4.62
N ASN A 184 -14.28 -7.31 5.57
CA ASN A 184 -14.57 -7.68 6.95
C ASN A 184 -15.89 -8.47 7.06
N ALA A 185 -16.93 -8.05 6.34
CA ALA A 185 -18.22 -8.73 6.29
C ALA A 185 -18.06 -10.17 5.77
N ASP A 186 -17.31 -10.37 4.68
CA ASP A 186 -17.02 -11.69 4.11
C ASP A 186 -16.27 -12.59 5.10
N LYS A 187 -15.30 -12.04 5.86
CA LYS A 187 -14.58 -12.82 6.89
C LYS A 187 -15.49 -13.23 8.05
N VAL A 188 -16.36 -12.34 8.51
CA VAL A 188 -17.31 -12.63 9.57
C VAL A 188 -18.35 -13.64 9.09
N GLU A 189 -18.87 -13.47 7.88
CA GLU A 189 -19.85 -14.38 7.29
C GLU A 189 -19.27 -15.79 7.14
N ALA A 190 -18.05 -15.92 6.62
CA ALA A 190 -17.36 -17.20 6.51
C ALA A 190 -17.21 -17.89 7.88
N LEU A 191 -16.90 -17.13 8.93
CA LEU A 191 -16.76 -17.66 10.28
C LEU A 191 -18.10 -18.11 10.87
N LEU A 192 -19.16 -17.31 10.71
CA LEU A 192 -20.51 -17.68 11.14
C LEU A 192 -21.02 -18.92 10.41
N LYS A 193 -20.72 -19.05 9.11
CA LYS A 193 -21.02 -20.25 8.31
C LYS A 193 -20.34 -21.51 8.86
N LEU A 194 -19.10 -21.43 9.34
CA LEU A 194 -18.42 -22.57 10.00
C LEU A 194 -19.16 -23.04 11.26
N MET A 195 -19.83 -22.11 11.95
CA MET A 195 -20.63 -22.39 13.15
C MET A 195 -22.09 -22.73 12.83
N ASN A 196 -22.44 -22.82 11.54
CA ASN A 196 -23.80 -23.02 11.04
C ASN A 196 -24.80 -21.96 11.57
N VAL A 197 -24.33 -20.73 11.74
CA VAL A 197 -25.13 -19.56 12.14
C VAL A 197 -25.29 -18.63 10.95
N SER A 198 -26.50 -18.15 10.72
CA SER A 198 -26.79 -17.10 9.74
C SER A 198 -27.21 -15.83 10.47
N ASN A 199 -26.55 -14.71 10.17
CA ASN A 199 -26.87 -13.41 10.73
C ASN A 199 -26.78 -12.32 9.65
N PRO A 200 -27.71 -12.30 8.68
CA PRO A 200 -27.64 -11.38 7.55
C PRO A 200 -27.70 -9.91 7.96
N GLU A 201 -28.37 -9.59 9.07
CA GLU A 201 -28.44 -8.23 9.61
C GLU A 201 -27.07 -7.73 10.06
N LEU A 202 -26.32 -8.53 10.83
CA LEU A 202 -24.95 -8.17 11.23
C LEU A 202 -24.04 -7.98 10.02
N ILE A 203 -24.11 -8.89 9.04
CA ILE A 203 -23.31 -8.81 7.81
C ILE A 203 -23.60 -7.51 7.06
N GLN A 204 -24.87 -7.16 6.89
CA GLN A 204 -25.26 -5.90 6.24
C GLN A 204 -24.73 -4.69 7.02
N ARG A 205 -24.87 -4.68 8.35
CA ARG A 205 -24.34 -3.59 9.19
C ARG A 205 -22.82 -3.46 9.09
N ILE A 206 -22.07 -4.55 8.97
CA ILE A 206 -20.62 -4.51 8.76
C ILE A 206 -20.31 -3.90 7.40
N THR A 207 -20.96 -4.38 6.33
CA THR A 207 -20.80 -3.86 4.96
C THR A 207 -21.06 -2.36 4.88
N ASP A 208 -22.10 -1.88 5.57
CA ASP A 208 -22.46 -0.47 5.62
C ASP A 208 -21.57 0.38 6.53
N GLY A 209 -20.66 -0.23 7.29
CA GLY A 209 -19.79 0.46 8.25
C GLY A 209 -20.48 0.89 9.54
N ASN A 210 -21.67 0.36 9.82
CA ASN A 210 -22.50 0.69 10.99
C ASN A 210 -22.32 -0.29 12.17
N ALA A 211 -21.50 -1.33 12.01
CA ALA A 211 -21.15 -2.27 13.07
C ALA A 211 -19.82 -1.88 13.73
N THR A 212 -19.82 -1.81 15.05
CA THR A 212 -18.59 -1.63 15.82
C THR A 212 -17.83 -2.96 15.95
N LYS A 213 -16.52 -2.87 16.17
CA LYS A 213 -15.69 -4.05 16.43
C LYS A 213 -16.23 -4.91 17.58
N GLN A 214 -16.68 -4.28 18.66
CA GLN A 214 -17.20 -4.99 19.84
C GLN A 214 -18.47 -5.77 19.50
N GLU A 215 -19.41 -5.18 18.75
CA GLU A 215 -20.63 -5.87 18.34
C GLU A 215 -20.35 -7.11 17.48
N VAL A 216 -19.35 -7.01 16.59
CA VAL A 216 -18.91 -8.15 15.77
C VAL A 216 -18.29 -9.24 16.64
N GLU A 217 -17.40 -8.88 17.57
CA GLU A 217 -16.76 -9.83 18.50
C GLU A 217 -17.79 -10.52 19.40
N ASP A 218 -18.75 -9.77 19.94
CA ASP A 218 -19.81 -10.29 20.81
C ASP A 218 -20.70 -11.28 20.05
N ALA A 219 -21.09 -10.95 18.81
CA ALA A 219 -21.92 -11.83 17.99
C ALA A 219 -21.21 -13.14 17.61
N VAL A 220 -19.94 -13.06 17.21
CA VAL A 220 -19.11 -14.25 16.91
C VAL A 220 -18.91 -15.09 18.17
N THR A 221 -18.64 -14.45 19.31
CA THR A 221 -18.43 -15.14 20.60
C THR A 221 -19.70 -15.83 21.07
N ALA A 222 -20.86 -15.17 20.94
CA ALA A 222 -22.15 -15.76 21.27
C ALA A 222 -22.45 -16.97 20.37
N ALA A 223 -22.23 -16.85 19.06
CA ALA A 223 -22.38 -17.94 18.11
C ALA A 223 -21.50 -19.15 18.47
N TYR A 224 -20.22 -18.91 18.79
CA TYR A 224 -19.29 -19.97 19.20
C TYR A 224 -19.71 -20.61 20.52
N ASN A 225 -20.12 -19.81 21.51
CA ASN A 225 -20.49 -20.32 22.83
C ASN A 225 -21.74 -21.21 22.81
N ALA A 226 -22.67 -20.95 21.88
CA ALA A 226 -23.88 -21.75 21.67
C ALA A 226 -23.61 -23.16 21.10
N LEU A 227 -22.41 -23.42 20.58
CA LEU A 227 -22.04 -24.73 20.04
C LEU A 227 -21.82 -25.78 21.13
N THR A 228 -22.12 -27.05 20.80
CA THR A 228 -21.75 -28.19 21.64
C THR A 228 -20.22 -28.38 21.68
N PRO A 229 -19.67 -29.10 22.68
CA PRO A 229 -18.23 -29.39 22.74
C PRO A 229 -17.68 -30.06 21.46
N GLU A 230 -18.45 -30.95 20.84
CA GLU A 230 -18.09 -31.64 19.60
C GLU A 230 -18.04 -30.66 18.43
N GLN A 231 -19.06 -29.81 18.29
CA GLN A 231 -19.12 -28.76 17.27
C GLN A 231 -17.97 -27.76 17.42
N LYS A 232 -17.65 -27.34 18.65
CA LYS A 232 -16.49 -26.47 18.93
C LYS A 232 -15.18 -27.11 18.45
N THR A 233 -15.00 -28.40 18.71
CA THR A 233 -13.81 -29.14 18.25
C THR A 233 -13.72 -29.18 16.73
N THR A 234 -14.84 -29.38 16.03
CA THR A 234 -14.90 -29.33 14.56
C THR A 234 -14.56 -27.94 14.03
N VAL A 235 -15.17 -26.89 14.58
CA VAL A 235 -14.93 -25.49 14.19
C VAL A 235 -13.46 -25.12 14.41
N ASP A 236 -12.91 -25.43 15.59
CA ASP A 236 -11.50 -25.18 15.91
C ASP A 236 -10.55 -25.86 14.91
N SER A 237 -10.88 -27.10 14.50
CA SER A 237 -10.11 -27.86 13.53
C SER A 237 -10.15 -27.21 12.14
N LEU A 238 -11.32 -26.77 11.68
CA LEU A 238 -11.49 -26.08 10.40
C LEU A 238 -10.80 -24.71 10.39
N ILE A 239 -10.89 -23.96 11.48
CA ILE A 239 -10.17 -22.68 11.64
C ILE A 239 -8.66 -22.91 11.56
N LYS A 240 -8.15 -23.95 12.23
CA LYS A 240 -6.73 -24.32 12.19
C LYS A 240 -6.29 -24.76 10.80
N GLU A 241 -7.09 -25.56 10.10
CA GLU A 241 -6.78 -25.98 8.74
C GLU A 241 -6.73 -24.77 7.78
N ASN A 242 -7.73 -23.89 7.87
CA ASN A 242 -7.80 -22.68 7.05
C ASN A 242 -6.64 -21.73 7.35
N SER A 243 -6.24 -21.58 8.61
CA SER A 243 -5.09 -20.74 8.97
C SER A 243 -3.76 -21.29 8.45
N ILE A 244 -3.58 -22.62 8.43
CA ILE A 244 -2.41 -23.27 7.82
C ILE A 244 -2.40 -23.05 6.31
N LYS A 245 -3.50 -23.33 5.61
CA LYS A 245 -3.61 -23.10 4.15
C LYS A 245 -3.31 -21.65 3.79
N ARG A 246 -3.88 -20.72 4.55
CA ARG A 246 -3.61 -19.29 4.40
C ARG A 246 -2.13 -18.97 4.61
N THR A 247 -1.52 -19.45 5.69
CA THR A 247 -0.09 -19.23 5.96
C THR A 247 0.81 -19.74 4.83
N ILE A 248 0.47 -20.90 4.23
CA ILE A 248 1.21 -21.45 3.08
C ILE A 248 1.06 -20.53 1.87
N SER A 249 -0.17 -20.14 1.52
CA SER A 249 -0.45 -19.23 0.41
C SER A 249 0.24 -17.86 0.59
N GLU A 250 0.19 -17.30 1.80
CA GLU A 250 0.88 -16.06 2.15
C GLU A 250 2.40 -16.20 1.97
N LYS A 251 3.01 -17.29 2.45
CA LYS A 251 4.45 -17.55 2.27
C LYS A 251 4.84 -17.68 0.80
N GLU A 252 4.01 -18.33 -0.01
CA GLU A 252 4.23 -18.44 -1.45
C GLU A 252 4.12 -17.07 -2.14
N ALA A 253 3.11 -16.27 -1.78
CA ALA A 253 2.95 -14.92 -2.30
C ALA A 253 4.12 -14.00 -1.91
N ILE A 254 4.61 -14.11 -0.66
CA ILE A 254 5.79 -13.39 -0.18
C ILE A 254 7.05 -13.81 -0.93
N LYS A 255 7.26 -15.12 -1.05
CA LYS A 255 8.40 -15.68 -1.77
C LYS A 255 8.42 -15.22 -3.23
N LYS A 256 7.30 -15.37 -3.95
CA LYS A 256 7.16 -14.88 -5.33
C LYS A 256 7.30 -13.36 -5.42
N GLY A 257 6.80 -12.62 -4.44
CA GLY A 257 6.95 -11.17 -4.30
C GLY A 257 8.42 -10.73 -4.28
N GLY A 258 9.24 -11.42 -3.49
CA GLY A 258 10.65 -11.10 -3.29
C GLY A 258 11.60 -11.67 -4.34
N GLU A 259 11.32 -12.85 -4.90
CA GLU A 259 12.17 -13.49 -5.90
C GLU A 259 12.34 -12.60 -7.13
N GLY A 260 13.56 -12.18 -7.46
CA GLY A 260 13.84 -11.37 -8.66
C GLY A 260 13.47 -9.88 -8.54
N LEU A 261 13.13 -9.40 -7.33
CA LEU A 261 12.74 -8.02 -7.07
C LEU A 261 13.79 -7.01 -7.57
N GLY A 262 15.08 -7.24 -7.30
CA GLY A 262 16.15 -6.32 -7.75
C GLY A 262 16.22 -6.18 -9.28
N ASN A 263 16.11 -7.29 -10.02
CA ASN A 263 16.11 -7.27 -11.48
C ASN A 263 14.86 -6.58 -12.04
N ARG A 264 13.70 -6.82 -11.43
CA ARG A 264 12.44 -6.19 -11.85
C ARG A 264 12.39 -4.71 -11.53
N MET A 265 12.89 -4.29 -10.37
CA MET A 265 13.04 -2.88 -10.03
C MET A 265 13.97 -2.17 -11.02
N LEU A 266 15.07 -2.81 -11.40
CA LEU A 266 16.01 -2.23 -12.36
C LEU A 266 15.41 -2.13 -13.77
N GLN A 267 14.70 -3.17 -14.22
CA GLN A 267 13.95 -3.13 -15.48
C GLN A 267 12.82 -2.09 -15.43
N ARG A 268 12.14 -1.93 -14.28
CA ARG A 268 11.12 -0.90 -14.11
C ARG A 268 11.72 0.50 -14.16
N ALA A 269 12.84 0.74 -13.49
CA ALA A 269 13.54 2.02 -13.54
C ALA A 269 13.88 2.40 -15.00
N GLN A 270 14.36 1.45 -15.80
CA GLN A 270 14.59 1.67 -17.24
C GLN A 270 13.31 2.01 -18.00
N ASN A 271 12.24 1.23 -17.78
CA ASN A 271 10.95 1.48 -18.42
C ASN A 271 10.37 2.84 -18.02
N GLN A 272 10.56 3.29 -16.78
CA GLN A 272 10.11 4.60 -16.32
C GLN A 272 10.94 5.73 -16.93
N ILE A 273 12.26 5.58 -16.99
CA ILE A 273 13.13 6.55 -17.68
C ILE A 273 12.71 6.69 -19.15
N GLN A 274 12.40 5.58 -19.81
CA GLN A 274 11.89 5.62 -21.18
C GLN A 274 10.54 6.35 -21.28
N LYS A 275 9.55 5.95 -20.48
CA LYS A 275 8.22 6.60 -20.47
C LYS A 275 8.31 8.10 -20.15
N LEU A 276 9.18 8.49 -19.22
CA LEU A 276 9.39 9.88 -18.83
C LEU A 276 10.10 10.65 -19.96
N SER A 277 11.06 10.03 -20.63
CA SER A 277 11.68 10.58 -21.84
C SER A 277 10.64 10.80 -22.94
N ASP A 278 9.82 9.81 -23.24
CA ASP A 278 8.75 9.91 -24.26
C ASP A 278 7.76 11.03 -23.90
N TRP A 279 7.42 11.16 -22.62
CA TRP A 279 6.56 12.23 -22.13
C TRP A 279 7.19 13.62 -22.30
N TYR A 280 8.47 13.79 -21.99
CA TYR A 280 9.18 15.05 -22.23
C TYR A 280 9.30 15.37 -23.72
N GLN A 281 9.50 14.36 -24.57
CA GLN A 281 9.50 14.54 -26.03
C GLN A 281 8.15 15.04 -26.53
N GLN A 282 7.05 14.44 -26.06
CA GLN A 282 5.70 14.89 -26.43
C GLN A 282 5.45 16.33 -25.99
N ARG A 283 5.84 16.68 -24.75
CA ARG A 283 5.73 18.07 -24.27
C ARG A 283 6.60 19.05 -25.05
N ALA A 284 7.75 18.64 -25.56
CA ALA A 284 8.59 19.46 -26.42
C ALA A 284 7.88 19.77 -27.75
N ILE A 285 7.28 18.76 -28.37
CA ILE A 285 6.47 18.89 -29.59
C ILE A 285 5.32 19.88 -29.36
N ASP A 286 4.58 19.70 -28.27
CA ASP A 286 3.46 20.58 -27.93
C ASP A 286 3.92 22.02 -27.66
N ALA A 287 5.08 22.22 -27.02
CA ALA A 287 5.64 23.55 -26.77
C ALA A 287 6.05 24.26 -28.07
N ASN A 288 6.65 23.54 -29.02
CA ASN A 288 7.00 24.07 -30.34
C ASN A 288 5.74 24.49 -31.12
N ALA A 289 4.73 23.62 -31.16
CA ALA A 289 3.45 23.89 -31.81
C ALA A 289 2.75 25.14 -31.27
N ASN A 290 2.99 25.48 -29.99
CA ASN A 290 2.42 26.65 -29.32
C ASN A 290 3.36 27.88 -29.31
N GLY A 291 4.48 27.86 -30.05
CA GLY A 291 5.37 29.02 -30.18
C GLY A 291 6.22 29.29 -28.93
N HIS A 292 6.56 28.26 -28.16
CA HIS A 292 7.39 28.36 -26.96
C HIS A 292 8.76 27.65 -27.14
N PRO A 293 9.67 28.19 -27.96
CA PRO A 293 10.93 27.52 -28.33
C PRO A 293 11.89 27.31 -27.15
N GLN A 294 11.88 28.21 -26.16
CA GLN A 294 12.68 28.03 -24.94
C GLN A 294 12.18 26.87 -24.08
N ARG A 295 10.86 26.62 -24.08
CA ARG A 295 10.26 25.49 -23.36
C ARG A 295 10.53 24.18 -24.08
N GLU A 296 10.43 24.16 -25.41
CA GLU A 296 10.85 23.03 -26.24
C GLU A 296 12.30 22.62 -25.94
N GLN A 297 13.25 23.57 -26.03
CA GLN A 297 14.67 23.29 -25.79
C GLN A 297 14.92 22.70 -24.40
N ARG A 298 14.24 23.21 -23.37
CA ARG A 298 14.34 22.69 -22.00
C ARG A 298 13.77 21.28 -21.87
N MET A 299 12.64 20.97 -22.50
CA MET A 299 12.06 19.62 -22.47
C MET A 299 12.93 18.62 -23.23
N GLN A 300 13.54 19.05 -24.32
CA GLN A 300 14.47 18.24 -25.09
C GLN A 300 15.76 17.93 -24.30
N GLU A 301 16.33 18.92 -23.62
CA GLU A 301 17.48 18.71 -22.73
C GLU A 301 17.17 17.71 -21.59
N LEU A 302 15.94 17.74 -21.06
CA LEU A 302 15.49 16.79 -20.04
C LEU A 302 15.36 15.37 -20.59
N SER A 303 14.78 15.21 -21.79
CA SER A 303 14.72 13.92 -22.48
C SER A 303 16.13 13.35 -22.75
N ASP A 304 17.05 14.17 -23.24
CA ASP A 304 18.43 13.75 -23.53
C ASP A 304 19.18 13.31 -22.26
N LYS A 305 19.01 14.06 -21.15
CA LYS A 305 19.58 13.69 -19.84
C LYS A 305 19.03 12.35 -19.34
N LEU A 306 17.74 12.10 -19.53
CA LEU A 306 17.12 10.82 -19.17
C LEU A 306 17.66 9.67 -20.04
N GLY A 307 17.85 9.89 -21.34
CA GLY A 307 18.50 8.93 -22.23
C GLY A 307 19.90 8.53 -21.74
N GLN A 308 20.72 9.51 -21.38
CA GLN A 308 22.07 9.25 -20.84
C GLN A 308 22.06 8.47 -19.51
N ILE A 309 21.06 8.71 -18.66
CA ILE A 309 20.89 7.95 -17.41
C ILE A 309 20.48 6.51 -17.73
N SER A 310 19.58 6.30 -18.69
CA SER A 310 19.17 4.97 -19.16
C SER A 310 20.36 4.14 -19.64
N ASP A 311 21.21 4.73 -20.49
CA ASP A 311 22.39 4.05 -21.04
C ASP A 311 23.40 3.65 -19.96
N ARG A 312 23.59 4.50 -18.94
CA ARG A 312 24.48 4.20 -17.81
C ARG A 312 23.96 3.02 -16.98
N LEU A 313 22.65 2.97 -16.73
CA LEU A 313 22.01 1.85 -16.04
C LEU A 313 22.15 0.55 -16.84
N ASP A 314 21.96 0.62 -18.15
CA ASP A 314 22.06 -0.54 -19.05
C ASP A 314 23.48 -1.11 -19.12
N ASN A 315 24.49 -0.23 -19.12
CA ASN A 315 25.90 -0.64 -19.04
C ASN A 315 26.25 -1.28 -17.69
N ASN A 316 25.77 -0.72 -16.57
CA ASN A 316 25.98 -1.29 -15.24
C ASN A 316 25.36 -2.70 -15.11
N LEU A 317 24.19 -2.90 -15.71
CA LEU A 317 23.50 -4.19 -15.81
C LEU A 317 24.32 -5.24 -16.56
N ARG A 318 24.85 -4.89 -17.74
CA ARG A 318 25.67 -5.79 -18.55
C ARG A 318 26.94 -6.21 -17.80
N ASN A 319 27.59 -5.27 -17.12
CA ASN A 319 28.78 -5.54 -16.31
C ASN A 319 28.50 -6.46 -15.12
N HIS A 320 27.34 -6.35 -14.48
CA HIS A 320 26.94 -7.24 -13.38
C HIS A 320 26.56 -8.65 -13.85
N ARG A 321 26.08 -8.80 -15.10
CA ARG A 321 25.73 -10.11 -15.68
C ARG A 321 26.93 -10.85 -16.29
N GLY A 322 27.94 -10.13 -16.76
CA GLY A 322 29.16 -10.71 -17.35
C GLY A 322 30.24 -11.11 -16.35
N GLY A 323 30.08 -10.79 -15.06
CA GLY A 323 31.06 -11.07 -13.99
C GLY A 323 30.76 -12.29 -13.12
N ARG A 324 29.91 -13.22 -13.58
CA ARG A 324 29.61 -14.49 -12.90
C ARG A 324 30.13 -15.68 -13.69
#